data_AF-A0A7L9C377-F1
#
_entry.id   AF-A0A7L9C377-F1
#
_cell.length_a   1.000
_cell.length_b   1.000
_cell.length_c   1.000
_cell.angle_alpha   90.00
_cell.angle_beta   90.00
_cell.angle_gamma   90.00
#
_symmetry.space_group_name_H-M   'P 1'
#
loop_
_entity.id
_entity.type
_entity.pdbx_description
1 polymer ?
#
loop_
_entity_poly.entity_id
_entity_poly.type
_entity_poly.pdbx_seq_one_letter_code
_entity_poly.pdbx_strand_id
1 'polypeptide(L)' 'MRTTIDIDDELLKEVMEKSGAKSKKSAIVTAMKDYLRLKRREELKSLIGNFDEFNLDLKDLRKMRNER' A
#
# COMPACT_ATOMS: atom_id res chain seq x y z
N MET A 1 18.42 8.66 -9.35
CA MET A 1 18.85 8.07 -10.63
C MET A 1 18.17 8.80 -11.78
N ARG A 2 18.86 9.07 -12.88
CA ARG A 2 18.26 9.57 -14.13
C ARG A 2 18.16 8.40 -15.08
N THR A 3 16.99 8.19 -15.65
CA THR A 3 16.70 7.05 -16.53
C THR A 3 15.87 7.55 -17.70
N THR A 4 16.11 6.99 -18.88
CA THR A 4 15.27 7.20 -20.06
C THR A 4 14.38 5.98 -20.19
N ILE A 5 13.07 6.20 -20.24
CA ILE A 5 12.05 5.15 -20.35
C ILE A 5 11.05 5.60 -21.41
N ASP A 6 10.54 4.64 -22.17
CA ASP A 6 9.43 4.86 -23.09
C ASP A 6 8.11 4.61 -22.31
N ILE A 7 7.20 5.58 -22.36
CA ILE A 7 5.95 5.59 -21.59
C ILE A 7 4.86 6.17 -22.49
N ASP A 8 3.68 5.54 -22.44
CA ASP A 8 2.49 6.06 -23.08
C ASP A 8 2.12 7.47 -22.57
N ASP A 9 2.01 8.42 -23.49
CA ASP A 9 1.79 9.84 -23.16
C ASP A 9 0.38 10.11 -22.65
N GLU A 10 -0.62 9.34 -23.06
CA GLU A 10 -2.01 9.48 -22.58
C GLU A 10 -2.11 9.02 -21.12
N LEU A 11 -1.53 7.87 -20.80
CA LEU A 11 -1.44 7.35 -19.44
C LEU A 11 -0.72 8.36 -18.53
N LEU A 12 0.40 8.92 -18.98
CA LEU A 12 1.15 9.87 -18.16
C LEU A 12 0.37 11.17 -17.91
N LYS A 13 -0.39 11.65 -18.91
CA LYS A 13 -1.30 12.80 -18.75
C LYS A 13 -2.40 12.49 -17.75
N GLU A 14 -3.06 11.34 -17.86
CA GLU A 14 -4.12 10.95 -16.93
C GLU A 14 -3.59 10.86 -15.49
N VAL A 15 -2.40 10.27 -15.30
CA VAL A 15 -1.76 10.21 -13.98
C VAL A 15 -1.43 11.62 -13.49
N MET A 16 -0.92 12.51 -14.33
CA MET A 16 -0.65 13.91 -13.95
C MET A 16 -1.91 14.64 -13.50
N GLU A 17 -3.01 14.51 -14.25
CA GLU A 17 -4.30 15.12 -13.93
C GLU A 17 -4.87 14.58 -12.60
N LYS A 18 -4.92 13.25 -12.46
CA LYS A 18 -5.46 12.60 -11.25
C LYS A 18 -4.62 12.82 -10.00
N SER A 19 -3.29 12.91 -10.16
CA SER A 19 -2.37 13.14 -9.03
C SER A 19 -2.15 14.62 -8.70
N GLY A 20 -2.60 15.55 -9.56
CA GLY A 20 -2.30 16.98 -9.42
C GLY A 20 -0.82 17.32 -9.58
N ALA A 21 -0.04 16.44 -10.20
CA ALA A 21 1.41 16.56 -10.31
C ALA A 21 1.80 17.61 -11.36
N LYS A 22 2.62 18.59 -10.95
CA LYS A 22 3.10 19.66 -11.83
C LYS A 22 4.14 19.23 -12.86
N SER A 23 4.71 18.02 -12.73
CA SER A 23 5.73 17.50 -13.64
C SER A 23 5.56 16.00 -13.90
N LYS A 24 5.98 15.55 -15.09
CA LYS A 24 6.04 14.13 -15.49
C LYS A 24 6.77 13.29 -14.43
N LYS A 25 7.92 13.79 -13.93
CA LYS A 25 8.71 13.12 -12.89
C LYS A 25 7.93 12.95 -11.59
N SER A 26 7.27 13.99 -11.10
CA SER A 26 6.49 13.90 -9.85
C SER A 26 5.32 12.93 -10.00
N ALA A 27 4.66 12.91 -11.16
CA ALA A 27 3.54 11.99 -11.43
C ALA A 27 3.98 10.53 -11.34
N ILE A 28 5.10 10.20 -12.00
CA ILE A 28 5.68 8.84 -11.98
C ILE A 28 6.05 8.45 -10.55
N VAL A 29 6.71 9.34 -9.79
CA VAL A 29 7.10 9.05 -8.40
C VAL A 29 5.88 8.83 -7.51
N THR A 30 4.83 9.62 -7.67
CA THR A 30 3.58 9.47 -6.92
C THR A 30 2.92 8.12 -7.24
N ALA A 31 2.77 7.80 -8.54
CA ALA A 31 2.18 6.53 -8.97
C ALA A 31 2.94 5.31 -8.42
N MET A 32 4.28 5.35 -8.45
CA MET A 32 5.12 4.28 -7.87
C MET A 32 4.93 4.12 -6.37
N LYS A 33 4.85 5.23 -5.62
CA LYS A 33 4.62 5.18 -4.17
C LYS A 33 3.26 4.61 -3.83
N ASP A 34 2.23 4.97 -4.59
CA ASP A 34 0.87 4.49 -4.36
C ASP A 34 0.71 3.02 -4.77
N TYR A 35 1.39 2.58 -5.83
CA TYR A 35 1.49 1.16 -6.17
C TYR A 35 2.11 0.33 -5.03
N LEU A 36 3.22 0.80 -4.45
CA LEU A 36 3.84 0.10 -3.31
C LEU A 36 2.94 0.09 -2.08
N ARG A 37 2.20 1.18 -1.81
CA ARG A 37 1.21 1.22 -0.74
C ARG A 37 0.08 0.21 -0.97
N LEU A 38 -0.38 0.06 -2.20
CA LEU A 38 -1.38 -0.94 -2.57
C LEU A 38 -0.84 -2.35 -2.27
N LYS A 39 0.39 -2.67 -2.70
CA LYS A 39 1.02 -3.98 -2.44
C LYS A 39 1.18 -4.30 -0.96
N ARG A 40 1.63 -3.34 -0.14
CA ARG A 40 1.68 -3.53 1.33
C ARG A 40 0.31 -3.82 1.93
N ARG A 41 -0.75 -3.19 1.42
CA ARG A 41 -2.12 -3.47 1.88
C ARG A 41 -2.58 -4.88 1.45
N GLU A 42 -2.19 -5.34 0.28
CA GLU A 42 -2.45 -6.72 -0.17
C GLU A 42 -1.72 -7.74 0.70
N GLU A 43 -0.45 -7.49 1.03
CA GLU A 43 0.34 -8.32 1.96
C GLU A 43 -0.32 -8.37 3.35
N LEU A 44 -0.73 -7.23 3.90
CA LEU A 44 -1.44 -7.20 5.18
C LEU A 44 -2.76 -7.98 5.12
N LYS A 45 -3.49 -7.90 4.00
CA LYS A 45 -4.71 -8.68 3.81
C LYS A 45 -4.44 -10.17 3.73
N SER A 46 -3.36 -10.61 3.08
CA SER A 46 -3.04 -12.04 2.98
C SER A 46 -2.62 -12.65 4.31
N LEU A 47 -2.19 -11.82 5.27
CA LEU A 47 -1.90 -12.27 6.63
C LEU A 47 -3.18 -12.45 7.48
N ILE A 48 -4.30 -11.81 7.12
CA ILE A 48 -5.57 -11.97 7.85
C ILE A 48 -6.02 -13.44 7.79
N GLY A 49 -6.19 -14.06 8.95
CA GLY A 49 -6.62 -15.47 9.08
C GLY A 49 -5.49 -16.50 9.02
N ASN A 50 -4.25 -16.08 8.73
CA ASN A 50 -3.07 -16.96 8.66
C ASN A 50 -2.07 -16.69 9.81
N PHE A 51 -2.53 -16.09 10.92
CA PHE A 51 -1.69 -15.85 12.10
C PHE A 51 -1.91 -16.94 13.14
N ASP A 52 -1.19 -18.06 13.00
CA ASP A 52 -1.20 -19.15 13.99
C ASP A 52 -0.78 -18.67 15.39
N GLU A 53 0.11 -17.67 15.45
CA GLU A 53 0.60 -17.05 16.70
C GLU A 53 -0.46 -16.21 17.43
N PHE A 54 -1.54 -15.80 16.76
CA PHE A 54 -2.64 -15.00 17.32
C PHE A 54 -3.94 -15.80 17.45
N ASN A 55 -3.83 -17.13 17.58
CA ASN A 55 -4.95 -18.05 17.82
C ASN A 55 -5.49 -17.94 19.26
N LEU A 56 -5.84 -16.73 19.68
CA LEU A 56 -6.41 -16.41 20.98
C LEU A 56 -7.93 -16.58 20.92
N ASP A 57 -8.48 -17.27 21.90
CA ASP A 57 -9.92 -17.38 22.03
C ASP A 57 -10.52 -16.23 22.87
N LEU A 58 -11.85 -16.19 22.96
CA LEU A 58 -12.57 -15.18 23.76
C LEU A 58 -12.20 -15.21 25.25
N LYS A 59 -11.73 -16.34 25.78
CA LYS A 59 -11.32 -16.47 27.19
C LYS A 59 -9.93 -15.86 27.37
N ASP A 60 -9.00 -16.13 26.46
CA ASP A 60 -7.65 -15.55 26.47
C ASP A 60 -7.72 -14.02 26.45
N LEU A 61 -8.55 -13.45 25.56
CA LEU A 61 -8.76 -12.02 25.45
C LEU A 61 -9.38 -11.41 26.73
N ARG A 62 -10.31 -12.12 27.38
CA ARG A 62 -10.91 -11.69 28.65
C ARG A 62 -9.91 -11.70 29.80
N LYS A 63 -9.01 -12.67 29.84
CA LYS A 63 -7.96 -12.77 30.85
C LYS A 63 -7.00 -11.58 30.75
N MET A 64 -6.51 -11.28 29.54
CA MET A 64 -5.61 -10.14 29.30
C MET A 64 -6.23 -8.79 29.68
N ARG A 65 -7.56 -8.63 29.55
CA ARG A 65 -8.27 -7.39 29.92
C ARG A 65 -8.41 -7.22 31.43
N ASN A 66 -8.55 -8.31 32.18
CA ASN A 66 -8.75 -8.29 33.62
C ASN A 66 -7.43 -8.27 34.41
N GLU A 67 -6.29 -8.50 33.74
CA GLU A 67 -4.94 -8.43 34.31
C GLU A 67 -4.30 -7.02 34.21
N ARG A 68 -5.04 -6.02 33.70
CA ARG A 68 -4.70 -4.59 33.75
C ARG A 68 -5.46 -3.88 34.86
#